data_AF-A0A2M9PBZ8-F1
#
_entry.id   AF-A0A2M9PBZ8-F1
#
_cell.length_a   1.000
_cell.length_b   1.000
_cell.length_c   1.000
_cell.angle_alpha   90.00
_cell.angle_beta   90.00
_cell.angle_gamma   90.00
#
_symmetry.space_group_name_H-M   'P 1'
#
loop_
_entity.id
_entity.type
_entity.pdbx_description
1 polymer ?
#
loop_
_entity_poly.entity_id
_entity_poly.type
_entity_poly.pdbx_seq_one_letter_code
_entity_poly.pdbx_strand_id
1 'polypeptide(L)'
;MSKTFSGNFFEDYRIGQTIAHAVPRTVTEGDRALYTALYPTRFALYSSDEFARASGLPRSPIEDLAAFHVVFGKTVPNVSLNAVANLGYAEGRFLAPVYPGDTITSTSEVIGLKENSNRQSGVVYVRSTGRNQHGAPVLTYARWVMVRKRDPEAAVGEAVVPKLAPAVAAADLVLPEGLDFTGYDFGLAGEAHRWGDYAVGEKIDHVDRVTIEEAEHMLATRLWQNTSKVHFDATARPDGRRLIYGGHVISMARALSFNGLANAAAVMAINAGAHANPCFAGDTISAWSEVLDKADTISAWSEVLDKAET
;
A
#
# COMPACT_ATOMS: atom_id res chain seq x y z
N MET A 1 -26.18 -17.24 -19.55
CA MET A 1 -25.19 -16.75 -18.56
C MET A 1 -25.25 -15.23 -18.51
N SER A 2 -25.20 -14.64 -17.32
CA SER A 2 -25.11 -13.18 -17.18
C SER A 2 -23.84 -12.65 -17.84
N LYS A 3 -23.91 -11.48 -18.47
CA LYS A 3 -22.73 -10.77 -19.01
C LYS A 3 -21.99 -9.96 -17.94
N THR A 4 -22.56 -9.84 -16.73
CA THR A 4 -21.96 -9.11 -15.61
C THR A 4 -21.13 -10.04 -14.72
N PHE A 5 -20.01 -9.54 -14.21
CA PHE A 5 -19.20 -10.22 -13.21
C PHE A 5 -19.56 -9.68 -11.81
N SER A 6 -20.00 -10.57 -10.92
CA SER A 6 -20.41 -10.22 -9.55
C SER A 6 -19.30 -10.34 -8.51
N GLY A 7 -18.06 -10.59 -8.93
CA GLY A 7 -16.96 -10.95 -8.02
C GLY A 7 -17.06 -12.39 -7.53
N ASN A 8 -15.99 -12.86 -6.91
CA ASN A 8 -15.93 -14.17 -6.27
C ASN A 8 -16.52 -14.10 -4.84
N PHE A 9 -17.17 -15.18 -4.43
CA PHE A 9 -17.56 -15.47 -3.05
C PHE A 9 -16.57 -16.48 -2.45
N PHE A 10 -16.62 -16.71 -1.14
CA PHE A 10 -15.63 -17.55 -0.46
C PHE A 10 -15.47 -18.95 -1.06
N GLU A 11 -16.57 -19.60 -1.41
CA GLU A 11 -16.62 -20.94 -2.01
C GLU A 11 -16.13 -21.00 -3.48
N ASP A 12 -15.89 -19.85 -4.12
CA ASP A 12 -15.37 -19.77 -5.49
C ASP A 12 -13.83 -19.87 -5.53
N TYR A 13 -13.14 -19.71 -4.39
CA TYR A 13 -11.68 -19.78 -4.33
C TYR A 13 -11.15 -21.21 -4.20
N ARG A 14 -9.96 -21.44 -4.77
CA ARG A 14 -9.21 -22.71 -4.64
C ARG A 14 -7.77 -22.41 -4.24
N ILE A 15 -7.21 -23.19 -3.31
CA ILE A 15 -5.80 -23.06 -2.91
C ILE A 15 -4.90 -23.27 -4.14
N GLY A 16 -3.86 -22.44 -4.27
CA GLY A 16 -2.90 -22.45 -5.37
C GLY A 16 -3.41 -21.84 -6.68
N GLN A 17 -4.69 -21.44 -6.76
CA GLN A 17 -5.18 -20.78 -7.97
C GLN A 17 -4.52 -19.42 -8.15
N THR A 18 -4.04 -19.15 -9.36
CA THR A 18 -3.56 -17.82 -9.75
C THR A 18 -4.64 -17.08 -10.54
N ILE A 19 -4.97 -15.89 -10.08
CA ILE A 19 -5.94 -14.99 -10.71
C ILE A 19 -5.14 -13.91 -11.44
N ALA A 20 -5.25 -13.85 -12.77
CA ALA A 20 -4.79 -12.71 -13.55
C ALA A 20 -5.86 -11.61 -13.52
N HIS A 21 -5.50 -10.43 -13.01
CA HIS A 21 -6.43 -9.33 -12.88
C HIS A 21 -6.53 -8.53 -14.19
N ALA A 22 -7.75 -8.11 -14.52
CA ALA A 22 -8.01 -7.31 -15.70
C ALA A 22 -7.48 -5.87 -15.54
N VAL A 23 -7.44 -5.15 -16.67
CA VAL A 23 -7.10 -3.72 -16.76
C VAL A 23 -5.64 -3.43 -16.36
N PRO A 24 -4.67 -3.78 -17.24
CA PRO A 24 -3.31 -3.26 -17.09
C PRO A 24 -3.33 -1.72 -17.04
N ARG A 25 -2.44 -1.12 -16.25
CA ARG A 25 -2.44 0.32 -15.99
C ARG A 25 -1.08 0.94 -16.25
N THR A 26 -0.98 1.73 -17.32
CA THR A 26 0.16 2.64 -17.54
C THR A 26 0.09 3.77 -16.54
N VAL A 27 1.12 3.94 -15.73
CA VAL A 27 1.31 5.07 -14.81
C VAL A 27 1.82 6.28 -15.60
N THR A 28 1.41 7.48 -15.22
CA THR A 28 1.73 8.74 -15.92
C THR A 28 2.09 9.83 -14.92
N GLU A 29 2.60 10.96 -15.40
CA GLU A 29 2.84 12.14 -14.55
C GLU A 29 1.54 12.71 -13.95
N GLY A 30 0.40 12.53 -14.64
CA GLY A 30 -0.91 12.91 -14.11
C GLY A 30 -1.30 12.12 -12.87
N ASP A 31 -0.84 10.87 -12.75
CA ASP A 31 -1.07 10.06 -11.54
C ASP A 31 -0.28 10.60 -10.35
N ARG A 32 0.98 11.01 -10.58
CA ARG A 32 1.81 11.69 -9.58
C ARG A 32 1.14 13.00 -9.12
N ALA A 33 0.75 13.84 -10.08
CA ALA A 33 0.11 15.12 -9.79
C ALA A 33 -1.19 14.97 -9.00
N LEU A 34 -2.06 14.02 -9.40
CA LEU A 34 -3.30 13.76 -8.67
C LEU A 34 -3.04 13.18 -7.28
N TYR A 35 -2.07 12.29 -7.11
CA TYR A 35 -1.72 11.78 -5.79
C TYR A 35 -1.25 12.90 -4.86
N THR A 36 -0.37 13.80 -5.33
CA THR A 36 0.06 14.98 -4.55
C THR A 36 -1.07 15.97 -4.28
N ALA A 37 -2.08 16.07 -5.14
CA ALA A 37 -3.25 16.91 -4.88
C ALA A 37 -4.20 16.30 -3.83
N LEU A 38 -4.24 14.97 -3.73
CA LEU A 38 -5.12 14.24 -2.81
C LEU A 38 -4.53 14.07 -1.41
N TYR A 39 -3.20 14.03 -1.31
CA TYR A 39 -2.48 13.88 -0.05
C TYR A 39 -1.43 14.99 0.03
N PRO A 40 -1.31 15.73 1.15
CA PRO A 40 -0.34 16.81 1.30
C PRO A 40 1.10 16.29 1.50
N THR A 41 1.51 15.30 0.71
CA THR A 41 2.83 14.67 0.71
C THR A 41 3.88 15.66 0.21
N ARG A 42 5.04 15.71 0.89
CA ARG A 42 6.14 16.64 0.59
C ARG A 42 7.51 15.97 0.47
N PHE A 43 7.56 14.63 0.42
CA PHE A 43 8.82 13.89 0.32
C PHE A 43 9.55 14.24 -0.99
N ALA A 44 10.71 14.88 -0.87
CA ALA A 44 11.43 15.50 -1.99
C ALA A 44 11.75 14.53 -3.13
N LEU A 45 12.03 13.26 -2.80
CA LEU A 45 12.32 12.18 -3.75
C LEU A 45 11.19 11.97 -4.78
N TYR A 46 9.94 12.19 -4.39
CA TYR A 46 8.78 12.06 -5.28
C TYR A 46 8.31 13.40 -5.84
N SER A 47 8.71 14.53 -5.25
CA SER A 47 8.27 15.86 -5.70
C SER A 47 9.14 16.47 -6.80
N SER A 48 10.44 16.11 -6.87
CA SER A 48 11.40 16.76 -7.77
C SER A 48 12.24 15.75 -8.55
N ASP A 49 12.21 15.85 -9.89
CA ASP A 49 13.08 15.04 -10.75
C ASP A 49 14.56 15.38 -10.52
N GLU A 50 14.89 16.64 -10.22
CA GLU A 50 16.26 17.07 -9.92
C GLU A 50 16.75 16.51 -8.58
N PHE A 51 15.90 16.50 -7.55
CA PHE A 51 16.24 15.90 -6.27
C PHE A 51 16.44 14.38 -6.41
N ALA A 52 15.57 13.73 -7.18
CA ALA A 52 15.70 12.30 -7.45
C ALA A 52 16.97 11.97 -8.25
N ARG A 53 17.36 12.80 -9.24
CA ARG A 53 18.63 12.68 -9.97
C ARG A 53 19.84 12.90 -9.08
N ALA A 54 19.80 13.91 -8.20
CA ALA A 54 20.83 14.13 -7.21
C ALA A 54 20.94 12.96 -6.22
N SER A 55 19.84 12.22 -6.03
CA SER A 55 19.79 10.97 -5.25
C SER A 55 20.08 9.71 -6.08
N GLY A 56 20.59 9.85 -7.31
CA GLY A 56 21.00 8.76 -8.19
C GLY A 56 19.89 8.05 -8.99
N LEU A 57 18.63 8.46 -8.83
CA LEU A 57 17.52 7.93 -9.64
C LEU A 57 17.44 8.63 -11.02
N PRO A 58 16.92 7.98 -12.07
CA PRO A 58 16.79 8.59 -13.40
C PRO A 58 15.80 9.78 -13.46
N ARG A 59 14.85 9.88 -12.53
CA ARG A 59 13.85 10.94 -12.31
C ARG A 59 13.03 10.60 -11.06
N SER A 60 12.05 11.42 -10.67
CA SER A 60 11.16 11.08 -9.56
C SER A 60 10.15 10.00 -9.99
N PRO A 61 10.02 8.89 -9.23
CA PRO A 61 8.96 7.89 -9.42
C PRO A 61 7.62 8.36 -8.82
N ILE A 62 6.55 7.58 -8.99
CA ILE A 62 5.39 7.71 -8.10
C ILE A 62 5.74 7.21 -6.70
N GLU A 63 5.08 7.76 -5.66
CA GLU A 63 5.31 7.31 -4.28
C GLU A 63 4.97 5.82 -4.13
N ASP A 64 5.72 5.10 -3.28
CA ASP A 64 5.59 3.64 -3.12
C ASP A 64 4.15 3.23 -2.78
N LEU A 65 3.48 3.98 -1.91
CA LEU A 65 2.07 3.74 -1.58
C LEU A 65 1.12 3.94 -2.77
N ALA A 66 1.43 4.86 -3.69
CA ALA A 66 0.68 4.99 -4.94
C ALA A 66 0.85 3.73 -5.82
N ALA A 67 2.07 3.19 -5.93
CA ALA A 67 2.31 1.92 -6.63
C ALA A 67 1.56 0.76 -5.96
N PHE A 68 1.54 0.72 -4.62
CA PHE A 68 0.73 -0.22 -3.85
C PHE A 68 -0.76 -0.09 -4.17
N HIS A 69 -1.31 1.12 -4.22
CA HIS A 69 -2.72 1.33 -4.54
C HIS A 69 -3.08 0.95 -5.97
N VAL A 70 -2.20 1.20 -6.95
CA VAL A 70 -2.37 0.73 -8.33
C VAL A 70 -2.51 -0.79 -8.35
N VAL A 71 -1.57 -1.52 -7.74
CA VAL A 71 -1.61 -2.99 -7.71
C VAL A 71 -2.83 -3.48 -6.93
N PHE A 72 -3.07 -2.95 -5.73
CA PHE A 72 -4.17 -3.33 -4.85
C PHE A 72 -5.52 -3.16 -5.54
N GLY A 73 -5.74 -2.01 -6.19
CA GLY A 73 -6.98 -1.69 -6.90
C GLY A 73 -7.32 -2.72 -7.98
N LYS A 74 -6.31 -3.27 -8.67
CA LYS A 74 -6.52 -4.31 -9.70
C LYS A 74 -7.07 -5.60 -9.09
N THR A 75 -6.70 -5.92 -7.85
CA THR A 75 -7.13 -7.16 -7.19
C THR A 75 -8.57 -7.11 -6.71
N VAL A 76 -9.14 -5.91 -6.51
CA VAL A 76 -10.44 -5.73 -5.84
C VAL A 76 -11.58 -6.48 -6.51
N PRO A 77 -11.80 -6.39 -7.85
CA PRO A 77 -12.92 -7.06 -8.50
C PRO A 77 -12.96 -8.57 -8.24
N ASN A 78 -11.79 -9.22 -8.21
CA ASN A 78 -11.70 -10.68 -8.07
C ASN A 78 -11.48 -11.15 -6.63
N VAL A 79 -10.91 -10.34 -5.75
CA VAL A 79 -10.52 -10.77 -4.39
C VAL A 79 -11.46 -10.23 -3.32
N SER A 80 -11.88 -8.96 -3.43
CA SER A 80 -12.52 -8.27 -2.30
C SER A 80 -13.80 -7.52 -2.65
N LEU A 81 -14.36 -7.70 -3.84
CA LEU A 81 -15.64 -7.08 -4.22
C LEU A 81 -16.78 -7.50 -3.27
N ASN A 82 -16.78 -8.75 -2.81
CA ASN A 82 -17.75 -9.30 -1.84
C ASN A 82 -17.16 -9.43 -0.42
N ALA A 83 -16.03 -8.77 -0.15
CA ALA A 83 -15.42 -8.78 1.18
C ALA A 83 -16.26 -7.96 2.18
N VAL A 84 -16.22 -8.40 3.44
CA VAL A 84 -16.71 -7.65 4.60
C VAL A 84 -15.63 -6.67 5.05
N ALA A 85 -14.39 -7.14 5.16
CA ALA A 85 -13.25 -6.35 5.61
C ALA A 85 -11.93 -6.94 5.11
N ASN A 86 -10.92 -6.08 4.97
CA ASN A 86 -9.52 -6.50 4.90
C ASN A 86 -8.99 -6.64 6.32
N LEU A 87 -8.47 -7.82 6.65
CA LEU A 87 -8.10 -8.18 8.01
C LEU A 87 -6.60 -7.97 8.29
N GLY A 88 -5.77 -7.93 7.25
CA GLY A 88 -4.38 -7.54 7.40
C GLY A 88 -3.54 -7.66 6.13
N TYR A 89 -2.27 -7.34 6.31
CA TYR A 89 -1.21 -7.40 5.30
C TYR A 89 0.02 -8.04 5.93
N ALA A 90 0.86 -8.66 5.12
CA ALA A 90 2.18 -9.12 5.53
C ALA A 90 3.12 -9.17 4.33
N GLU A 91 4.42 -9.21 4.60
CA GLU A 91 5.46 -9.47 3.59
C GLU A 91 5.38 -8.54 2.37
N GLY A 92 4.96 -7.29 2.59
CA GLY A 92 4.90 -6.29 1.53
C GLY A 92 6.30 -5.80 1.18
N ARG A 93 6.73 -6.01 -0.05
CA ARG A 93 8.07 -5.65 -0.54
C ARG A 93 7.97 -4.82 -1.79
N PHE A 94 8.51 -3.61 -1.75
CA PHE A 94 8.74 -2.79 -2.94
C PHE A 94 10.06 -3.25 -3.57
N LEU A 95 10.00 -3.69 -4.83
CA LEU A 95 11.08 -4.39 -5.51
C LEU A 95 11.75 -3.54 -6.58
N ALA A 96 11.03 -2.55 -7.11
CA ALA A 96 11.55 -1.55 -8.03
C ALA A 96 10.65 -0.30 -7.97
N PRO A 97 11.22 0.92 -8.15
CA PRO A 97 10.41 2.11 -8.33
C PRO A 97 9.50 1.99 -9.56
N VAL A 98 8.34 2.63 -9.49
CA VAL A 98 7.42 2.73 -10.64
C VAL A 98 7.50 4.14 -11.19
N TYR A 99 7.87 4.25 -12.47
CA TYR A 99 8.03 5.54 -13.13
C TYR A 99 6.84 5.88 -14.03
N PRO A 100 6.58 7.18 -14.30
CA PRO A 100 5.71 7.59 -15.40
C PRO A 100 6.11 6.92 -16.73
N GLY A 101 5.19 6.21 -17.35
CA GLY A 101 5.38 5.39 -18.55
C GLY A 101 5.35 3.88 -18.29
N ASP A 102 5.62 3.43 -17.06
CA ASP A 102 5.55 2.00 -16.73
C ASP A 102 4.10 1.50 -16.78
N THR A 103 3.91 0.28 -17.28
CA THR A 103 2.58 -0.36 -17.32
C THR A 103 2.51 -1.53 -16.38
N ILE A 104 1.64 -1.42 -15.37
CA ILE A 104 1.51 -2.39 -14.30
C ILE A 104 0.38 -3.39 -14.59
N THR A 105 0.71 -4.67 -14.50
CA THR A 105 -0.22 -5.80 -14.44
C THR A 105 -0.19 -6.42 -13.04
N SER A 106 -1.29 -7.05 -12.62
CA SER A 106 -1.36 -7.68 -11.30
C SER A 106 -1.87 -9.11 -11.36
N THR A 107 -1.30 -9.98 -10.53
CA THR A 107 -1.77 -11.34 -10.30
C THR A 107 -1.94 -11.61 -8.81
N SER A 108 -2.88 -12.47 -8.42
CA SER A 108 -3.00 -12.97 -7.05
C SER A 108 -3.03 -14.49 -7.00
N GLU A 109 -2.17 -15.08 -6.18
CA GLU A 109 -2.24 -16.50 -5.82
C GLU A 109 -3.03 -16.66 -4.52
N VAL A 110 -3.97 -17.61 -4.47
CA VAL A 110 -4.65 -17.97 -3.23
C VAL A 110 -3.78 -18.92 -2.42
N ILE A 111 -3.23 -18.42 -1.31
CA ILE A 111 -2.28 -19.12 -0.45
C ILE A 111 -2.92 -19.68 0.83
N GLY A 112 -4.20 -19.41 1.06
CA GLY A 112 -4.93 -19.88 2.23
C GLY A 112 -6.43 -19.63 2.15
N LEU A 113 -7.20 -20.54 2.75
CA LEU A 113 -8.65 -20.49 2.87
C LEU A 113 -9.05 -21.05 4.23
N LYS A 114 -9.86 -20.30 4.98
CA LYS A 114 -10.40 -20.76 6.26
C LYS A 114 -11.84 -20.31 6.41
N GLU A 115 -12.78 -21.24 6.43
CA GLU A 115 -14.18 -20.93 6.70
C GLU A 115 -14.36 -20.43 8.15
N ASN A 116 -15.22 -19.45 8.35
CA ASN A 116 -15.59 -19.00 9.69
C ASN A 116 -16.61 -19.98 10.31
N SER A 117 -16.61 -20.09 11.64
CA SER A 117 -17.47 -21.04 12.37
C SER A 117 -18.97 -20.82 12.14
N ASN A 118 -19.40 -19.60 11.81
CA ASN A 118 -20.81 -19.29 11.49
C ASN A 118 -21.24 -19.71 10.08
N ARG A 119 -20.31 -20.21 9.25
CA ARG A 119 -20.53 -20.65 7.87
C ARG A 119 -21.17 -19.61 6.95
N GLN A 120 -21.12 -18.32 7.31
CA GLN A 120 -21.63 -17.22 6.47
C GLN A 120 -20.51 -16.57 5.63
N SER A 121 -19.26 -16.86 5.97
CA SER A 121 -18.09 -16.22 5.39
C SER A 121 -16.84 -17.09 5.61
N GLY A 122 -15.74 -16.70 4.98
CA GLY A 122 -14.43 -17.25 5.28
C GLY A 122 -13.32 -16.26 4.99
N VAL A 123 -12.14 -16.55 5.50
CA VAL A 123 -10.93 -15.76 5.29
C VAL A 123 -10.17 -16.33 4.09
N VAL A 124 -9.92 -15.47 3.11
CA VAL A 124 -9.10 -15.77 1.93
C VAL A 124 -7.77 -15.06 2.08
N TYR A 125 -6.67 -15.81 2.00
CA TYR A 125 -5.31 -15.29 1.98
C TYR A 125 -4.82 -15.29 0.54
N VAL A 126 -4.33 -14.14 0.07
CA VAL A 126 -3.74 -14.02 -1.25
C VAL A 126 -2.34 -13.43 -1.19
N ARG A 127 -1.46 -13.91 -2.05
CA ARG A 127 -0.21 -13.22 -2.39
C ARG A 127 -0.40 -12.51 -3.73
N SER A 128 -0.36 -11.19 -3.70
CA SER A 128 -0.54 -10.35 -4.88
C SER A 128 0.81 -9.83 -5.36
N THR A 129 1.05 -9.85 -6.67
CA THR A 129 2.27 -9.34 -7.29
C THR A 129 1.91 -8.40 -8.43
N GLY A 130 2.51 -7.21 -8.43
CA GLY A 130 2.49 -6.26 -9.53
C GLY A 130 3.75 -6.41 -10.40
N ARG A 131 3.59 -6.37 -11.72
CA ARG A 131 4.68 -6.47 -12.70
C ARG A 131 4.61 -5.36 -13.72
N ASN A 132 5.76 -4.82 -14.12
CA ASN A 132 5.84 -3.82 -15.20
C ASN A 132 5.71 -4.48 -16.59
N GLN A 133 5.80 -3.68 -17.64
CA GLN A 133 5.72 -4.09 -19.06
C GLN A 133 6.80 -5.10 -19.48
N HIS A 134 7.89 -5.22 -18.73
CA HIS A 134 8.97 -6.16 -18.97
C HIS A 134 8.80 -7.48 -18.18
N GLY A 135 7.69 -7.63 -17.46
CA GLY A 135 7.43 -8.78 -16.59
C GLY A 135 8.19 -8.74 -15.26
N ALA A 136 9.00 -7.71 -15.01
CA ALA A 136 9.74 -7.55 -13.77
C ALA A 136 8.77 -7.20 -12.62
N PRO A 137 8.88 -7.88 -11.46
CA PRO A 137 8.03 -7.58 -10.31
C PRO A 137 8.43 -6.23 -9.69
N VAL A 138 7.46 -5.36 -9.45
CA VAL A 138 7.68 -4.05 -8.80
C VAL A 138 7.22 -4.04 -7.35
N LEU A 139 6.25 -4.91 -7.03
CA LEU A 139 5.66 -5.03 -5.70
C LEU A 139 5.13 -6.44 -5.49
N THR A 140 5.32 -7.00 -4.30
CA THR A 140 4.61 -8.20 -3.86
C THR A 140 4.17 -8.04 -2.40
N TYR A 141 3.00 -8.57 -2.04
CA TYR A 141 2.53 -8.58 -0.65
C TYR A 141 1.53 -9.71 -0.42
N ALA A 142 1.42 -10.18 0.82
CA ALA A 142 0.32 -11.00 1.27
C ALA A 142 -0.77 -10.13 1.91
N ARG A 143 -2.04 -10.47 1.69
CA ARG A 143 -3.17 -9.91 2.44
C ARG A 143 -4.23 -10.96 2.67
N TRP A 144 -5.07 -10.74 3.67
CA TRP A 144 -6.24 -11.60 3.89
C TRP A 144 -7.50 -10.81 4.15
N VAL A 145 -8.59 -11.33 3.60
CA VAL A 145 -9.89 -10.67 3.55
C VAL A 145 -10.97 -11.62 4.03
N MET A 146 -11.94 -11.11 4.78
CA MET A 146 -13.15 -11.86 5.10
C MET A 146 -14.14 -11.72 3.94
N VAL A 147 -14.44 -12.81 3.24
CA VAL A 147 -15.35 -12.83 2.08
C VAL A 147 -16.64 -13.56 2.45
N ARG A 148 -17.78 -13.00 2.03
CA ARG A 148 -19.08 -13.64 2.23
C ARG A 148 -19.16 -14.94 1.42
N LYS A 149 -19.90 -15.92 1.95
CA LYS A 149 -20.40 -17.03 1.13
C LYS A 149 -21.64 -16.56 0.37
N ARG A 150 -21.85 -17.12 -0.83
CA ARG A 150 -23.10 -16.95 -1.57
C ARG A 150 -24.14 -17.95 -1.06
N ASP A 151 -23.71 -19.18 -0.81
CA ASP A 151 -24.51 -20.24 -0.22
C ASP A 151 -23.84 -20.74 1.08
N PRO A 152 -24.45 -20.52 2.27
CA PRO A 152 -23.93 -21.03 3.54
C PRO A 152 -23.67 -22.55 3.56
N GLU A 153 -24.41 -23.32 2.77
CA GLU A 153 -24.29 -24.78 2.71
C GLU A 153 -23.26 -25.28 1.69
N ALA A 154 -22.68 -24.38 0.87
CA ALA A 154 -21.67 -24.77 -0.10
C ALA A 154 -20.48 -25.47 0.59
N ALA A 155 -20.10 -26.63 0.06
CA ALA A 155 -18.94 -27.37 0.54
C ALA A 155 -17.64 -26.58 0.26
N VAL A 156 -16.77 -26.52 1.27
CA VAL A 156 -15.47 -25.87 1.20
C VAL A 156 -14.39 -26.90 1.53
N GLY A 157 -13.22 -26.75 0.92
CA GLY A 157 -12.08 -27.64 1.18
C GLY A 157 -11.53 -27.51 2.60
N GLU A 158 -10.51 -28.30 2.89
CA GLU A 158 -9.79 -28.24 4.17
C GLU A 158 -9.20 -26.83 4.41
N ALA A 159 -9.22 -26.40 5.66
CA ALA A 159 -8.69 -25.10 6.04
C ALA A 159 -7.16 -25.06 5.90
N VAL A 160 -6.67 -24.07 5.17
CA VAL A 160 -5.23 -23.78 5.03
C VAL A 160 -5.00 -22.35 5.49
N VAL A 161 -4.18 -22.19 6.53
CA VAL A 161 -3.74 -20.88 7.02
C VAL A 161 -2.23 -20.79 6.82
N PRO A 162 -1.73 -19.91 5.93
CA PRO A 162 -0.31 -19.80 5.68
C PRO A 162 0.40 -19.22 6.90
N LYS A 163 1.63 -19.68 7.15
CA LYS A 163 2.55 -19.00 8.05
C LYS A 163 3.15 -17.82 7.31
N LEU A 164 2.92 -16.61 7.81
CA LEU A 164 3.46 -15.37 7.27
C LEU A 164 4.51 -14.79 8.23
N ALA A 165 5.55 -14.17 7.69
CA ALA A 165 6.56 -13.50 8.49
C ALA A 165 5.95 -12.31 9.26
N PRO A 166 6.39 -12.05 10.51
CA PRO A 166 5.88 -10.92 11.29
C PRO A 166 6.37 -9.56 10.77
N ALA A 167 7.48 -9.54 10.05
CA ALA A 167 8.06 -8.38 9.38
C ALA A 167 8.90 -8.85 8.18
N VAL A 168 9.12 -7.97 7.21
CA VAL A 168 10.11 -8.16 6.15
C VAL A 168 11.49 -7.95 6.77
N ALA A 169 12.40 -8.91 6.59
CA ALA A 169 13.76 -8.78 7.10
C ALA A 169 14.51 -7.66 6.37
N ALA A 170 15.37 -6.92 7.08
CA ALA A 170 16.20 -5.87 6.48
C ALA A 170 17.06 -6.39 5.30
N ALA A 171 17.51 -7.63 5.40
CA ALA A 171 18.25 -8.34 4.35
C ALA A 171 17.45 -8.58 3.05
N ASP A 172 16.12 -8.57 3.13
CA ASP A 172 15.22 -8.80 1.99
C ASP A 172 14.72 -7.49 1.35
N LEU A 173 15.11 -6.33 1.90
CA LEU A 173 14.81 -5.03 1.32
C LEU A 173 15.60 -4.85 0.02
N VAL A 174 14.91 -4.43 -1.04
CA VAL A 174 15.53 -4.18 -2.35
C VAL A 174 15.66 -2.69 -2.53
N LEU A 175 16.89 -2.20 -2.56
CA LEU A 175 17.15 -0.79 -2.84
C LEU A 175 17.04 -0.53 -4.35
N PRO A 176 16.46 0.59 -4.77
CA PRO A 176 16.46 0.99 -6.18
C PRO A 176 17.87 1.04 -6.76
N GLU A 177 18.04 0.51 -7.95
CA GLU A 177 19.30 0.60 -8.68
C GLU A 177 19.69 2.07 -8.88
N GLY A 178 20.96 2.38 -8.56
CA GLY A 178 21.51 3.73 -8.69
C GLY A 178 21.22 4.68 -7.53
N LEU A 179 20.38 4.30 -6.56
CA LEU A 179 20.10 5.15 -5.39
C LEU A 179 21.39 5.47 -4.62
N ASP A 180 21.64 6.76 -4.41
CA ASP A 180 22.84 7.30 -3.77
C ASP A 180 22.47 8.57 -2.96
N PHE A 181 22.69 8.58 -1.64
CA PHE A 181 22.42 9.75 -0.78
C PHE A 181 23.71 10.44 -0.32
N THR A 182 24.86 10.16 -0.94
CA THR A 182 26.12 10.88 -0.63
C THR A 182 25.98 12.40 -0.83
N GLY A 183 25.19 12.82 -1.83
CA GLY A 183 24.88 14.23 -2.12
C GLY A 183 23.53 14.73 -1.59
N TYR A 184 22.95 14.07 -0.57
CA TYR A 184 21.60 14.36 -0.11
C TYR A 184 21.49 15.72 0.58
N ASP A 185 20.70 16.62 0.00
CA ASP A 185 20.46 17.96 0.55
C ASP A 185 19.32 17.92 1.58
N PHE A 186 19.70 17.86 2.84
CA PHE A 186 18.78 17.88 3.98
C PHE A 186 17.92 19.16 4.05
N GLY A 187 18.43 20.28 3.55
CA GLY A 187 17.69 21.54 3.48
C GLY A 187 16.53 21.46 2.49
N LEU A 188 16.78 20.87 1.31
CA LEU A 188 15.74 20.62 0.31
C LEU A 188 14.81 19.45 0.70
N ALA A 189 15.32 18.45 1.44
CA ALA A 189 14.52 17.36 1.96
C ALA A 189 13.51 17.81 3.04
N GLY A 190 13.83 18.88 3.75
CA GLY A 190 12.93 19.59 4.67
C GLY A 190 13.20 19.36 6.16
N GLU A 191 14.25 18.61 6.52
CA GLU A 191 14.61 18.32 7.90
C GLU A 191 16.08 17.94 8.04
N ALA A 192 16.70 18.26 9.18
CA ALA A 192 18.11 17.92 9.45
C ALA A 192 18.32 16.52 10.04
N HIS A 193 17.28 15.92 10.64
CA HIS A 193 17.37 14.65 11.36
C HIS A 193 17.65 13.47 10.42
N ARG A 194 18.76 12.77 10.66
CA ARG A 194 19.24 11.62 9.90
C ARG A 194 18.81 10.32 10.59
N TRP A 195 19.10 9.19 9.94
CA TRP A 195 18.88 7.87 10.51
C TRP A 195 19.46 7.71 11.92
N GLY A 196 20.65 8.27 12.17
CA GLY A 196 21.32 8.24 13.48
C GLY A 196 20.57 8.97 14.59
N ASP A 197 19.80 10.00 14.26
CA ASP A 197 19.13 10.89 15.22
C ASP A 197 17.85 10.29 15.81
N TYR A 198 17.26 9.29 15.15
CA TYR A 198 16.08 8.59 15.65
C TYR A 198 16.45 7.50 16.66
N ALA A 199 15.68 7.39 17.74
CA ALA A 199 15.90 6.37 18.78
C ALA A 199 14.80 5.29 18.78
N VAL A 200 15.16 4.03 18.99
CA VAL A 200 14.15 2.97 19.15
C VAL A 200 13.27 3.27 20.38
N GLY A 201 11.95 3.17 20.20
CA GLY A 201 10.93 3.53 21.18
C GLY A 201 10.55 5.02 21.18
N GLU A 202 11.23 5.85 20.39
CA GLU A 202 10.86 7.26 20.19
C GLU A 202 9.47 7.36 19.57
N LYS A 203 8.67 8.30 20.09
CA LYS A 203 7.32 8.60 19.61
C LYS A 203 7.27 10.00 19.06
N ILE A 204 6.74 10.13 17.86
CA ILE A 204 6.68 11.37 17.10
C ILE A 204 5.21 11.69 16.85
N ASP A 205 4.71 12.77 17.44
CA ASP A 205 3.41 13.34 17.08
C ASP A 205 3.60 14.21 15.83
N HIS A 206 2.88 13.91 14.75
CA HIS A 206 3.03 14.63 13.49
C HIS A 206 2.24 15.94 13.44
N VAL A 207 1.48 16.26 14.51
CA VAL A 207 0.79 17.53 14.78
C VAL A 207 -0.36 17.87 13.83
N ASP A 208 -0.08 17.87 12.52
CA ASP A 208 -0.99 18.24 11.46
C ASP A 208 -2.24 17.34 11.40
N ARG A 209 -3.34 17.94 10.96
CA ARG A 209 -4.64 17.29 10.91
C ARG A 209 -5.35 17.63 9.60
N VAL A 210 -5.95 16.63 8.96
CA VAL A 210 -6.66 16.80 7.67
C VAL A 210 -8.04 16.15 7.76
N THR A 211 -9.07 16.95 7.49
CA THR A 211 -10.46 16.46 7.39
C THR A 211 -10.70 15.88 6.01
N ILE A 212 -11.27 14.68 5.95
CA ILE A 212 -11.54 13.97 4.70
C ILE A 212 -12.86 14.44 4.10
N GLU A 213 -12.85 14.75 2.81
CA GLU A 213 -14.05 15.05 2.03
C GLU A 213 -14.53 13.86 1.19
N GLU A 214 -15.84 13.79 0.88
CA GLU A 214 -16.39 12.72 0.04
C GLU A 214 -15.75 12.67 -1.35
N ALA A 215 -15.51 13.83 -1.95
CA ALA A 215 -14.95 13.91 -3.29
C ALA A 215 -13.51 13.38 -3.33
N GLU A 216 -12.70 13.69 -2.32
CA GLU A 216 -11.27 13.37 -2.33
C GLU A 216 -11.03 11.85 -2.35
N HIS A 217 -11.68 11.10 -1.45
CA HIS A 217 -11.40 9.67 -1.33
C HIS A 217 -11.99 8.89 -2.50
N MET A 218 -13.12 9.35 -3.05
CA MET A 218 -13.71 8.78 -4.24
C MET A 218 -12.81 9.02 -5.45
N LEU A 219 -12.21 10.21 -5.59
CA LEU A 219 -11.24 10.51 -6.64
C LEU A 219 -9.98 9.65 -6.50
N ALA A 220 -9.42 9.53 -5.30
CA ALA A 220 -8.30 8.63 -5.03
C ALA A 220 -8.65 7.18 -5.40
N THR A 221 -9.77 6.66 -4.93
CA THR A 221 -10.21 5.28 -5.18
C THR A 221 -10.44 5.01 -6.67
N ARG A 222 -10.96 6.01 -7.42
CA ARG A 222 -11.11 5.95 -8.89
C ARG A 222 -9.76 5.96 -9.61
N LEU A 223 -8.80 6.75 -9.13
CA LEU A 223 -7.43 6.79 -9.68
C LEU A 223 -6.79 5.39 -9.67
N TRP A 224 -7.04 4.63 -8.61
CA TRP A 224 -6.59 3.23 -8.44
C TRP A 224 -7.43 2.22 -9.23
N GLN A 225 -8.53 2.66 -9.83
CA GLN A 225 -9.60 1.84 -10.41
C GLN A 225 -10.03 0.71 -9.46
N ASN A 226 -10.09 1.02 -8.16
CA ASN A 226 -10.67 0.17 -7.14
C ASN A 226 -12.20 0.30 -7.24
N THR A 227 -12.90 -0.83 -7.38
CA THR A 227 -14.35 -0.86 -7.63
C THR A 227 -15.18 -1.34 -6.43
N SER A 228 -14.61 -1.32 -5.23
CA SER A 228 -15.35 -1.70 -4.02
C SER A 228 -16.53 -0.75 -3.81
N LYS A 229 -17.73 -1.32 -3.73
CA LYS A 229 -18.99 -0.56 -3.76
C LYS A 229 -19.13 0.40 -2.58
N VAL A 230 -18.62 0.01 -1.41
CA VAL A 230 -18.77 0.78 -0.16
C VAL A 230 -18.09 2.15 -0.21
N HIS A 231 -17.18 2.39 -1.16
CA HIS A 231 -16.53 3.69 -1.34
C HIS A 231 -17.36 4.67 -2.18
N PHE A 232 -18.37 4.19 -2.92
CA PHE A 232 -19.09 5.00 -3.91
C PHE A 232 -20.59 5.02 -3.71
N ASP A 233 -21.17 3.91 -3.28
CA ASP A 233 -22.60 3.70 -3.17
C ASP A 233 -23.04 3.84 -1.71
N ALA A 234 -23.69 4.97 -1.40
CA ALA A 234 -24.24 5.24 -0.08
C ALA A 234 -25.33 4.22 0.33
N THR A 235 -25.95 3.52 -0.62
CA THR A 235 -26.97 2.49 -0.34
C THR A 235 -26.37 1.13 0.00
N ALA A 236 -25.05 0.94 -0.21
CA ALA A 236 -24.36 -0.31 0.09
C ALA A 236 -24.26 -0.61 1.59
N ARG A 237 -24.55 0.37 2.45
CA ARG A 237 -24.53 0.23 3.90
C ARG A 237 -25.84 0.70 4.55
N PRO A 238 -26.27 0.08 5.66
CA PRO A 238 -27.49 0.48 6.36
C PRO A 238 -27.47 1.90 6.94
N ASP A 239 -26.27 2.43 7.23
CA ASP A 239 -26.08 3.76 7.81
C ASP A 239 -26.09 4.89 6.76
N GLY A 240 -26.22 4.56 5.47
CA GLY A 240 -26.25 5.55 4.39
C GLY A 240 -24.92 6.26 4.13
N ARG A 241 -23.83 5.83 4.77
CA ARG A 241 -22.50 6.46 4.66
C ARG A 241 -21.58 5.63 3.78
N ARG A 242 -20.76 6.30 2.97
CA ARG A 242 -19.64 5.66 2.25
C ARG A 242 -18.49 5.42 3.21
N LEU A 243 -17.87 4.25 3.09
CA LEU A 243 -16.62 3.97 3.78
C LEU A 243 -15.46 4.55 3.00
N ILE A 244 -14.56 5.25 3.68
CA ILE A 244 -13.27 5.64 3.09
C ILE A 244 -12.44 4.38 2.85
N TYR A 245 -11.77 4.33 1.70
CA TYR A 245 -10.80 3.28 1.41
C TYR A 245 -9.69 3.32 2.46
N GLY A 246 -9.45 2.22 3.18
CA GLY A 246 -8.41 2.19 4.21
C GLY A 246 -7.01 2.56 3.72
N GLY A 247 -6.69 2.31 2.43
CA GLY A 247 -5.44 2.79 1.85
C GLY A 247 -5.34 4.31 1.72
N HIS A 248 -6.46 5.03 1.62
CA HIS A 248 -6.51 6.49 1.69
C HIS A 248 -6.01 6.98 3.06
N VAL A 249 -6.42 6.31 4.14
CA VAL A 249 -5.96 6.62 5.50
C VAL A 249 -4.46 6.34 5.65
N ILE A 250 -3.96 5.25 5.06
CA ILE A 250 -2.53 4.93 5.04
C ILE A 250 -1.73 6.04 4.34
N SER A 251 -2.17 6.47 3.16
CA SER A 251 -1.49 7.54 2.40
C SER A 251 -1.60 8.90 3.07
N MET A 252 -2.72 9.21 3.74
CA MET A 252 -2.85 10.41 4.56
C MET A 252 -1.89 10.38 5.76
N ALA A 253 -1.83 9.26 6.49
CA ALA A 253 -0.90 9.11 7.60
C ALA A 253 0.57 9.24 7.15
N ARG A 254 0.92 8.66 5.99
CA ARG A 254 2.24 8.85 5.38
C ARG A 254 2.51 10.31 5.04
N ALA A 255 1.57 11.02 4.42
CA ALA A 255 1.74 12.43 4.10
C ALA A 255 1.95 13.29 5.36
N LEU A 256 1.15 13.05 6.42
CA LEU A 256 1.30 13.72 7.71
C LEU A 256 2.64 13.39 8.37
N SER A 257 3.14 12.16 8.20
CA SER A 257 4.41 11.73 8.79
C SER A 257 5.62 12.53 8.32
N PHE A 258 5.51 13.26 7.20
CA PHE A 258 6.56 14.17 6.75
C PHE A 258 7.03 15.11 7.87
N ASN A 259 6.12 15.58 8.73
CA ASN A 259 6.47 16.36 9.90
C ASN A 259 7.11 15.45 10.97
N GLY A 260 8.43 15.44 11.04
CA GLY A 260 9.24 14.63 11.96
C GLY A 260 9.86 13.38 11.33
N LEU A 261 9.51 13.02 10.09
CA LEU A 261 10.13 11.92 9.33
C LEU A 261 10.44 12.33 7.88
N ALA A 262 10.77 13.60 7.60
CA ALA A 262 10.93 14.07 6.22
C ALA A 262 12.02 13.30 5.44
N ASN A 263 13.07 12.87 6.13
CA ASN A 263 14.19 12.11 5.57
C ASN A 263 13.95 10.60 5.50
N ALA A 264 12.80 10.10 5.97
CA ALA A 264 12.35 8.73 5.68
C ALA A 264 11.85 8.68 4.22
N ALA A 265 12.79 8.84 3.28
CA ALA A 265 12.52 9.24 1.90
C ALA A 265 11.66 8.25 1.10
N ALA A 266 11.73 6.95 1.42
CA ALA A 266 11.00 5.90 0.73
C ALA A 266 10.43 4.84 1.69
N VAL A 267 9.35 4.17 1.27
CA VAL A 267 8.77 3.04 1.99
C VAL A 267 9.24 1.76 1.33
N MET A 268 10.15 1.03 1.99
CA MET A 268 10.75 -0.17 1.40
C MET A 268 9.93 -1.45 1.62
N ALA A 269 9.09 -1.47 2.67
CA ALA A 269 8.28 -2.62 3.02
C ALA A 269 7.00 -2.25 3.79
N ILE A 270 6.03 -3.17 3.76
CA ILE A 270 4.84 -3.16 4.61
C ILE A 270 4.86 -4.45 5.44
N ASN A 271 5.21 -4.33 6.72
CA ASN A 271 5.30 -5.45 7.65
C ASN A 271 3.91 -5.98 8.03
N ALA A 272 3.01 -5.07 8.38
CA ALA A 272 1.64 -5.35 8.77
C ALA A 272 0.76 -4.11 8.57
N GLY A 273 -0.55 -4.28 8.70
CA GLY A 273 -1.48 -3.15 8.77
C GLY A 273 -2.87 -3.61 9.14
N ALA A 274 -3.57 -2.86 9.98
CA ALA A 274 -4.93 -3.15 10.42
C ALA A 274 -5.81 -1.91 10.29
N HIS A 275 -6.97 -2.07 9.67
CA HIS A 275 -8.00 -1.03 9.64
C HIS A 275 -8.89 -1.22 10.87
N ALA A 276 -8.45 -0.67 12.00
CA ALA A 276 -9.07 -0.95 13.30
C ALA A 276 -10.52 -0.44 13.40
N ASN A 277 -10.81 0.70 12.76
CA ASN A 277 -12.14 1.30 12.75
C ASN A 277 -12.48 1.83 11.34
N PRO A 278 -13.77 1.90 10.98
CA PRO A 278 -14.18 2.57 9.75
C PRO A 278 -13.86 4.06 9.82
N CYS A 279 -13.49 4.63 8.68
CA CYS A 279 -13.31 6.06 8.48
C CYS A 279 -14.33 6.55 7.45
N PHE A 280 -14.79 7.78 7.61
CA PHE A 280 -15.85 8.40 6.85
C PHE A 280 -15.48 9.85 6.49
N ALA A 281 -16.16 10.41 5.49
CA ALA A 281 -16.06 11.83 5.22
C ALA A 281 -16.54 12.66 6.43
N GLY A 282 -15.87 13.79 6.67
CA GLY A 282 -16.01 14.63 7.86
C GLY A 282 -15.12 14.19 9.04
N ASP A 283 -14.53 12.99 9.02
CA ASP A 283 -13.54 12.61 10.01
C ASP A 283 -12.22 13.39 9.77
N THR A 284 -11.58 13.82 10.84
CA THR A 284 -10.27 14.48 10.80
C THR A 284 -9.17 13.50 11.18
N ILE A 285 -8.27 13.19 10.24
CA ILE A 285 -7.11 12.33 10.46
C ILE A 285 -6.00 13.15 11.13
N SER A 286 -5.42 12.59 12.18
CA SER A 286 -4.10 12.94 12.72
C SER A 286 -3.24 11.68 12.78
N ALA A 287 -1.92 11.82 12.81
CA ALA A 287 -1.00 10.69 12.86
C ALA A 287 0.10 10.90 13.90
N TRP A 288 0.59 9.79 14.44
CA TRP A 288 1.83 9.72 15.23
C TRP A 288 2.55 8.43 14.85
N SER A 289 3.87 8.40 15.06
CA SER A 289 4.71 7.23 14.74
C SER A 289 5.55 6.81 15.95
N GLU A 290 5.93 5.53 15.99
CA GLU A 290 6.93 4.98 16.90
C GLU A 290 8.06 4.34 16.10
N VAL A 291 9.31 4.65 16.45
CA VAL A 291 10.47 3.97 15.88
C VAL A 291 10.58 2.60 16.55
N LEU A 292 10.04 1.57 15.92
CA LEU A 292 9.99 0.23 16.52
C LEU A 292 11.34 -0.49 16.51
N ASP A 293 12.16 -0.22 15.50
CA ASP A 293 13.45 -0.88 15.29
C ASP A 293 14.34 -0.03 14.37
N LYS A 294 15.65 -0.32 14.40
CA LYS A 294 16.66 0.23 13.50
C LYS A 294 17.56 -0.89 13.01
N ALA A 295 17.71 -1.00 11.69
CA ALA A 295 18.55 -2.03 11.09
C ALA A 295 19.39 -1.43 9.95
N ASP A 296 20.63 -1.90 9.85
CA ASP A 296 21.47 -1.66 8.68
C ASP A 296 20.96 -2.47 7.49
N THR A 297 21.06 -1.89 6.29
CA THR A 297 20.79 -2.62 5.04
C THR A 297 22.10 -3.17 4.46
N ILE A 298 22.05 -4.30 3.74
CA ILE A 298 23.23 -5.11 3.34
C ILE A 298 24.20 -4.42 2.34
N SER A 299 24.00 -3.15 1.99
CA SER A 299 24.95 -2.41 1.16
C SER A 299 25.30 -1.09 1.81
N ALA A 300 26.56 -0.87 2.20
CA ALA A 300 27.29 0.41 2.32
C ALA A 300 26.61 1.70 2.87
N TRP A 301 25.40 1.66 3.45
CA TRP A 301 24.64 2.85 3.84
C TRP A 301 24.92 3.33 5.24
N SER A 302 25.32 2.44 6.17
CA SER A 302 25.71 2.85 7.52
C SER A 302 26.90 3.81 7.47
N GLU A 303 27.86 3.60 6.56
CA GLU A 303 29.01 4.49 6.43
C GLU A 303 28.69 5.85 5.79
N VAL A 304 27.68 5.98 4.92
CA VAL A 304 27.38 7.25 4.22
C VAL A 304 26.50 8.17 5.06
N LEU A 305 25.58 7.62 5.86
CA LEU A 305 24.76 8.42 6.78
C LEU A 305 25.48 8.78 8.08
N ASP A 306 26.47 7.97 8.52
CA ASP A 306 27.28 8.26 9.71
C ASP A 306 28.56 9.07 9.43
N LYS A 307 29.15 9.06 8.23
CA LYS A 307 30.46 9.72 7.97
C LYS A 307 30.41 11.15 7.42
N ALA A 308 29.30 11.87 7.56
CA ALA A 308 29.27 13.32 7.38
C ALA A 308 29.40 14.02 8.75
N GLU A 309 30.44 13.67 9.50
CA GLU A 309 31.02 14.50 10.56
C GLU A 309 32.29 15.17 10.00
N THR A 310 32.13 16.39 9.48
CA THR A 310 33.03 17.57 9.63
C THR A 310 32.40 18.75 8.94
#